data_AF-A0A7I8CRZ9-F1
#
_entry.id   AF-A0A7I8CRZ9-F1
#
_cell.length_a   1.000
_cell.length_b   1.000
_cell.length_c   1.000
_cell.angle_alpha   90.00
_cell.angle_beta   90.00
_cell.angle_gamma   90.00
#
_symmetry.space_group_name_H-M   'P 1'
#
loop_
_entity.id
_entity.type
_entity.pdbx_description
1 polymer ?
#
loop_
_entity_poly.entity_id
_entity_poly.type
_entity_poly.pdbx_seq_one_letter_code
_entity_poly.pdbx_strand_id
1 'polypeptide(L)'
;MFDAEIAATLLNRWDSKGAHPEYRSPLDLLQEGRLHFKRDAGDIQARDFATDGCLRIECLTFADGSRALRVADAKEQNAWSRWTAAEPA
;
A
#
# COMPACT_ATOMS: atom_id res chain seq x y z
N MET A 1 3.39 12.02 9.45
CA MET A 1 3.50 11.90 7.98
C MET A 1 4.83 11.27 7.54
N PHE A 2 5.95 11.55 8.22
CA PHE A 2 7.27 11.01 7.83
C PHE A 2 7.28 9.49 7.63
N ASP A 3 6.67 8.72 8.55
CA ASP A 3 6.66 7.25 8.45
C ASP A 3 5.93 6.76 7.18
N ALA A 4 4.80 7.37 6.83
CA ALA A 4 4.05 7.04 5.62
C ALA A 4 4.80 7.41 4.34
N GLU A 5 5.49 8.55 4.30
CA GLU A 5 6.30 8.95 3.13
C GLU A 5 7.52 8.06 2.94
N ILE A 6 8.20 7.71 4.04
CA ILE A 6 9.32 6.77 4.04
C ILE A 6 8.82 5.43 3.52
N ALA A 7 7.72 4.91 4.07
CA ALA A 7 7.15 3.64 3.62
C ALA A 7 6.76 3.67 2.15
N ALA A 8 6.00 4.68 1.69
CA ALA A 8 5.61 4.80 0.29
C ALA A 8 6.84 4.85 -0.64
N THR A 9 7.90 5.56 -0.25
CA THR A 9 9.15 5.64 -1.02
C THR A 9 9.85 4.30 -1.11
N LEU A 10 10.00 3.60 0.01
CA LEU A 10 10.66 2.29 0.06
C LEU A 10 9.88 1.23 -0.73
N LEU A 11 8.56 1.20 -0.57
CA LEU A 11 7.69 0.25 -1.26
C LEU A 11 7.67 0.51 -2.78
N ASN A 12 7.58 1.77 -3.21
CA ASN A 12 7.65 2.12 -4.63
C ASN A 12 9.01 1.77 -5.26
N ARG A 13 10.10 1.93 -4.49
CA ARG A 13 11.44 1.53 -4.92
C ARG A 13 11.55 0.01 -5.07
N TRP A 14 10.95 -0.73 -4.15
CA TRP A 14 10.87 -2.19 -4.22
C TRP A 14 10.13 -2.64 -5.49
N ASP A 15 8.93 -2.10 -5.73
CA ASP A 15 8.12 -2.43 -6.92
C ASP A 15 8.87 -2.13 -8.22
N SER A 16 9.69 -1.07 -8.25
CA SER A 16 10.47 -0.68 -9.44
C SER A 16 11.73 -1.53 -9.66
N LYS A 17 12.37 -2.04 -8.59
CA LYS A 17 13.65 -2.77 -8.67
C LYS A 17 13.48 -4.29 -8.67
N GLY A 18 12.28 -4.79 -8.43
CA GLY A 18 12.01 -6.22 -8.26
C GLY A 18 12.42 -6.71 -6.88
N ALA A 19 12.04 -7.95 -6.55
CA ALA A 19 12.28 -8.53 -5.24
C ALA A 19 13.79 -8.55 -4.91
N HIS A 20 14.16 -7.95 -3.78
CA HIS A 20 15.51 -8.05 -3.24
C HIS A 20 15.68 -9.45 -2.62
N PRO A 21 16.81 -10.16 -2.87
CA PRO A 21 16.99 -11.55 -2.42
C PRO A 21 16.97 -11.72 -0.90
N GLU A 22 17.20 -10.64 -0.14
CA GLU A 22 17.25 -10.66 1.33
C GLU A 22 15.87 -10.50 1.99
N TYR A 23 14.86 -9.97 1.29
CA TYR A 23 13.52 -9.80 1.85
C TYR A 23 12.50 -10.63 1.09
N ARG A 24 11.67 -11.37 1.83
CA ARG A 24 10.61 -12.21 1.25
C ARG A 24 9.38 -11.38 0.88
N SER A 25 9.23 -10.22 1.50
CA SER A 25 8.13 -9.28 1.27
C SER A 25 8.61 -7.83 1.37
N PRO A 26 8.02 -6.90 0.59
CA PRO A 26 8.25 -5.46 0.77
C PRO A 26 7.88 -4.94 2.16
N LEU A 27 7.06 -5.67 2.92
CA LEU A 27 6.71 -5.33 4.31
C LEU A 27 7.82 -5.67 5.30
N ASP A 28 8.65 -6.68 5.00
CA ASP A 28 9.79 -7.06 5.86
C ASP A 28 10.82 -5.92 5.91
N LEU A 29 11.00 -5.21 4.79
CA LEU A 29 11.83 -4.02 4.69
C LEU A 29 11.37 -2.91 5.64
N LEU A 30 10.05 -2.70 5.75
CA LEU A 30 9.50 -1.69 6.66
C LEU A 30 9.72 -2.08 8.13
N GLN A 31 9.56 -3.37 8.44
CA GLN A 31 9.78 -3.88 9.80
C GLN A 31 11.25 -3.81 10.20
N GLU A 32 12.19 -4.09 9.30
CA GLU A 32 13.62 -3.88 9.56
C GLU A 32 13.94 -2.40 9.83
N GLY A 33 13.32 -1.50 9.05
CA GLY A 33 13.37 -0.06 9.29
C GLY A 33 12.69 0.40 10.59
N ARG A 34 12.18 -0.53 11.41
CA ARG A 34 11.45 -0.28 12.67
C ARG A 34 10.20 0.60 12.49
N LEU A 35 9.60 0.57 11.30
CA LEU A 35 8.32 1.21 11.06
C LEU A 35 7.22 0.34 11.67
N HIS A 36 6.49 0.89 12.64
CA HIS A 36 5.35 0.23 13.26
C HIS A 36 4.07 0.62 12.52
N PHE A 37 3.42 -0.37 11.90
CA PHE A 37 2.20 -0.14 11.14
C PHE A 37 1.18 -1.27 11.31
N LYS A 38 -0.09 -0.92 11.13
CA LYS A 38 -1.18 -1.86 10.91
C LYS A 38 -1.48 -1.93 9.41
N ARG A 39 -1.60 -3.13 8.87
CA ARG A 39 -2.00 -3.36 7.48
C ARG A 39 -3.49 -3.69 7.42
N ASP A 40 -4.21 -2.95 6.60
CA ASP A 40 -5.59 -3.20 6.24
C ASP A 40 -5.68 -3.32 4.70
N ALA A 41 -6.36 -4.36 4.22
CA ALA A 41 -6.59 -4.55 2.79
C ALA A 41 -8.03 -5.03 2.58
N GLY A 42 -8.66 -4.58 1.50
CA GLY A 42 -10.04 -4.96 1.22
C GLY A 42 -10.50 -4.49 -0.15
N ASP A 43 -11.66 -5.02 -0.53
CA ASP A 43 -12.27 -4.79 -1.83
C ASP A 43 -13.45 -3.81 -1.65
N ILE A 44 -13.48 -2.76 -2.47
CA ILE A 44 -14.57 -1.81 -2.57
C ILE A 44 -15.36 -2.13 -3.83
N GLN A 45 -16.60 -2.55 -3.64
CA GLN A 45 -17.58 -2.70 -4.71
C GLN A 45 -18.41 -1.43 -4.79
N ALA A 46 -18.39 -0.74 -5.92
CA ALA A 46 -19.31 0.36 -6.16
C ALA A 46 -20.71 -0.23 -6.46
N ARG A 47 -21.68 0.02 -5.58
CA ARG A 47 -23.05 -0.51 -5.73
C ARG A 47 -23.85 0.08 -6.90
N ASP A 48 -23.47 1.26 -7.40
CA ASP A 48 -24.36 2.10 -8.20
C ASP A 48 -23.88 2.42 -9.62
N PHE A 49 -22.76 1.86 -10.09
CA PHE A 49 -22.33 2.05 -11.48
C PHE A 49 -22.53 0.77 -12.27
N ALA A 50 -23.20 0.89 -13.43
CA ALA A 50 -23.39 -0.17 -14.43
C ALA A 50 -22.07 -0.77 -14.96
N THR A 51 -20.93 -0.23 -14.54
CA THR A 51 -19.61 -0.83 -14.64
C THR A 51 -19.33 -1.62 -13.36
N ASP A 52 -19.25 -2.93 -13.54
CA ASP A 52 -18.82 -3.97 -12.61
C ASP A 52 -17.36 -3.77 -12.13
N GLY A 53 -17.06 -2.58 -11.59
CA GLY A 53 -15.74 -2.14 -11.15
C GLY A 53 -15.59 -2.44 -9.67
N CYS A 54 -14.73 -3.40 -9.36
CA CYS A 54 -14.30 -3.69 -7.99
C CYS A 54 -12.89 -3.13 -7.85
N LEU A 55 -12.65 -2.31 -6.82
CA LEU A 55 -11.33 -1.76 -6.52
C LEU A 55 -10.77 -2.46 -5.30
N ARG A 56 -9.52 -2.91 -5.37
CA ARG A 56 -8.78 -3.41 -4.22
C ARG A 56 -8.00 -2.26 -3.61
N ILE A 57 -8.05 -2.13 -2.30
CA ILE A 57 -7.30 -1.13 -1.56
C ILE A 57 -6.38 -1.84 -0.58
N GLU A 58 -5.17 -1.33 -0.48
CA GLU A 58 -4.23 -1.69 0.56
C GLU A 58 -3.76 -0.43 1.28
N CYS A 59 -3.79 -0.46 2.61
CA CYS A 59 -3.47 0.66 3.48
C CYS A 59 -2.59 0.20 4.64
N LEU A 60 -1.52 0.94 4.90
CA LEU A 60 -0.68 0.83 6.09
C LEU A 60 -0.94 2.05 6.95
N THR A 61 -1.37 1.85 8.19
CA THR A 61 -1.60 2.93 9.17
C THR A 61 -0.47 2.92 10.20
N PHE A 62 0.22 4.05 10.35
CA PHE A 62 1.37 4.20 11.25
C PHE A 62 0.95 4.72 12.63
N ALA A 63 1.86 4.63 13.60
CA ALA A 63 1.59 5.04 14.99
C ALA A 63 1.22 6.54 15.12
N ASP A 64 1.69 7.38 14.20
CA ASP A 64 1.37 8.80 14.14
C ASP A 64 0.02 9.09 13.44
N GLY A 65 -0.73 8.06 13.04
CA GLY A 65 -1.99 8.17 12.32
C GLY A 65 -1.85 8.45 10.82
N SER A 66 -0.63 8.65 10.32
CA SER A 66 -0.40 8.78 8.89
C SER A 66 -0.60 7.44 8.18
N ARG A 67 -0.86 7.48 6.88
CA ARG A 67 -1.22 6.30 6.09
C ARG A 67 -0.42 6.24 4.80
N ALA A 68 0.04 5.04 4.44
CA ALA A 68 0.51 4.75 3.08
C ALA A 68 -0.52 3.85 2.41
N LEU A 69 -1.04 4.23 1.25
CA LEU A 69 -2.09 3.49 0.57
C LEU A 69 -1.83 3.33 -0.93
N ARG A 70 -2.39 2.27 -1.50
CA ARG A 70 -2.45 2.02 -2.94
C ARG A 70 -3.75 1.35 -3.32
N VAL A 71 -4.09 1.44 -4.60
CA VAL A 71 -5.31 0.86 -5.15
C VAL A 71 -4.98 0.01 -6.37
N ALA A 72 -5.78 -1.00 -6.66
CA ALA A 72 -5.73 -1.76 -7.90
C ALA A 72 -7.14 -1.98 -8.42
N ASP A 73 -7.27 -2.18 -9.72
CA ASP A 73 -8.47 -2.84 -10.24
C ASP A 73 -8.50 -4.29 -9.71
N ALA A 74 -9.66 -4.76 -9.25
CA ALA A 74 -9.83 -6.14 -8.82
C ALA A 74 -9.81 -7.11 -9.99
N LYS A 75 -10.15 -6.65 -11.21
CA LYS A 75 -10.10 -7.45 -12.43
C LYS A 75 -8.66 -7.66 -12.90
N GLU A 76 -7.78 -6.69 -12.64
CA GLU A 76 -6.37 -6.78 -13.00
C GLU A 76 -5.52 -7.13 -11.77
N GLN A 77 -5.27 -8.42 -11.59
CA GLN A 77 -4.58 -8.94 -10.40
C GLN A 77 -3.21 -8.29 -10.14
N ASN A 78 -2.55 -7.75 -11.16
CA ASN A 78 -1.19 -7.24 -11.09
C ASN A 78 -1.03 -5.72 -11.32
N ALA A 79 -2.13 -4.96 -11.42
CA ALA A 79 -2.09 -3.52 -11.74
C ALA A 79 -2.28 -2.65 -10.49
N TRP A 80 -1.39 -2.79 -9.51
CA TRP A 80 -1.38 -1.88 -8.36
C TRP A 80 -0.86 -0.51 -8.75
N SER A 81 -1.52 0.53 -8.25
CA SER A 81 -1.00 1.89 -8.26
C SER A 81 0.25 1.99 -7.40
N ARG A 82 1.00 3.08 -7.60
CA ARG A 82 2.06 3.46 -6.67
C ARG A 82 1.49 3.71 -5.28
N TRP A 83 2.32 3.43 -4.27
CA TRP A 83 2.03 3.80 -2.89
C TRP A 83 2.06 5.32 -2.75
N THR A 84 1.06 5.86 -2.04
CA THR A 84 0.89 7.28 -1.76
C THR A 84 0.74 7.49 -0.26
N ALA A 85 1.44 8.49 0.28
CA ALA A 85 1.32 8.88 1.68
C ALA A 85 0.13 9.85 1.86
N ALA A 86 -0.58 9.71 2.96
CA ALA A 86 -1.69 10.55 3.37
C ALA A 86 -1.54 10.97 4.83
N GLU A 87 -1.89 12.22 5.11
CA GLU A 87 -1.87 12.78 6.45
C GLU A 87 -2.94 12.11 7.36
N PRO A 88 -2.74 12.17 8.69
CA PRO A 88 -3.79 11.81 9.65
C PRO A 88 -5.04 12.66 9.41
N ALA A 89 -6.21 12.06 9.59
CA ALA A 89 -7.50 12.76 9.49
C ALA A 89 -7.80 13.60 10.75
#